data_AF-A0A929HH36-F1
#
_entry.id   AF-A0A929HH36-F1
#
_cell.length_a   1.000
_cell.length_b   1.000
_cell.length_c   1.000
_cell.angle_alpha   90.00
_cell.angle_beta   90.00
_cell.angle_gamma   90.00
#
_symmetry.space_group_name_H-M   'P 1'
#
loop_
_entity.id
_entity.type
_entity.pdbx_description
1 polymer ?
#
loop_
_entity_poly.entity_id
_entity_poly.type
_entity_poly.pdbx_seq_one_letter_code
_entity_poly.pdbx_strand_id
1 'polypeptide(L)'
;MSLQHLYKKYHHQVQFISIYIREAHPVDGWWFGAGITSRIMKIFSPKVAMHVYDPKTIEERRAVAGNCQDTLKYGISTYIDEMDDAVNQAYAAWPTRLYLVGLDGKVVYHGGLGPYDFHPYKLGRAIEQYLAQIESDNKKYP
;
A
#
# COMPACT_ATOMS: atom_id res chain seq x y z
N MET A 1 9.62 -12.68 2.12
CA MET A 1 8.42 -12.61 2.97
C MET A 1 7.36 -11.78 2.26
N SER A 2 6.12 -12.26 2.13
CA SER A 2 5.02 -11.54 1.44
C SER A 2 4.03 -10.95 2.44
N LEU A 3 3.15 -10.04 2.00
CA LEU A 3 2.06 -9.51 2.83
C LEU A 3 1.10 -10.61 3.30
N GLN A 4 0.80 -11.59 2.44
CA GLN A 4 -0.01 -12.75 2.81
C GLN A 4 0.63 -13.56 3.95
N HIS A 5 1.95 -13.70 3.94
CA HIS A 5 2.67 -14.37 5.03
C HIS A 5 2.56 -13.58 6.34
N LEU A 6 2.72 -12.25 6.31
CA LEU A 6 2.52 -11.40 7.48
C LEU A 6 1.11 -11.51 8.04
N TYR A 7 0.10 -11.43 7.17
CA TYR A 7 -1.30 -11.58 7.57
C TYR A 7 -1.54 -12.91 8.27
N LYS A 8 -1.15 -14.03 7.65
CA LYS A 8 -1.27 -15.36 8.27
C LYS A 8 -0.59 -15.44 9.65
N LYS A 9 0.58 -14.83 9.80
CA LYS A 9 1.37 -14.86 11.04
C LYS A 9 0.79 -13.95 12.14
N TYR A 10 0.26 -12.77 11.81
CA TYR A 10 -0.02 -11.72 12.80
C TYR A 10 -1.47 -11.24 12.87
N HIS A 11 -2.39 -11.70 12.01
CA HIS A 11 -3.77 -11.16 11.96
C HIS A 11 -4.57 -11.22 13.27
N HIS A 12 -4.22 -12.11 14.22
CA HIS A 12 -4.83 -12.14 15.55
C HIS A 12 -4.34 -11.04 16.50
N GLN A 13 -3.18 -10.43 16.23
CA GLN A 13 -2.54 -9.43 17.08
C GLN A 13 -2.45 -8.06 16.41
N VAL A 14 -2.46 -8.03 15.07
CA VAL A 14 -2.32 -6.82 14.25
C VAL A 14 -3.43 -6.81 13.21
N GLN A 15 -4.12 -5.67 13.08
CA GLN A 15 -5.09 -5.46 12.02
C GLN A 15 -4.37 -5.11 10.72
N PHE A 16 -4.74 -5.78 9.63
CA PHE A 16 -4.24 -5.48 8.29
C PHE A 16 -5.33 -4.81 7.47
N ILE A 17 -5.00 -3.68 6.88
CA ILE A 17 -5.89 -2.89 6.03
C ILE A 17 -5.13 -2.61 4.73
N SER A 18 -5.69 -3.03 3.61
CA SER A 18 -5.22 -2.62 2.28
C SER A 18 -6.08 -1.46 1.81
N ILE A 19 -5.49 -0.37 1.32
CA ILE A 19 -6.24 0.77 0.80
C ILE A 19 -5.81 1.00 -0.63
N TYR A 20 -6.76 0.89 -1.55
CA TYR A 20 -6.58 1.21 -2.95
C TYR A 20 -6.60 2.72 -3.13
N ILE A 21 -5.48 3.29 -3.57
CA ILE A 21 -5.32 4.72 -3.88
C ILE A 21 -5.33 4.95 -5.39
N ARG A 22 -5.29 6.21 -5.81
CA ARG A 22 -5.21 6.59 -7.24
C ARG A 22 -4.10 5.85 -8.01
N GLU A 23 -4.28 5.71 -9.32
CA GLU A 23 -3.34 4.97 -10.17
C GLU A 23 -1.95 5.62 -10.22
N ALA A 24 -0.93 4.79 -10.14
CA ALA A 24 0.46 5.22 -10.37
C ALA A 24 0.82 5.35 -11.85
N HIS A 25 0.09 4.64 -12.72
CA HIS A 25 0.39 4.56 -14.16
C HIS A 25 -0.87 4.74 -15.04
N PRO A 26 -1.59 5.87 -14.90
CA PRO A 26 -2.77 6.10 -15.70
C PRO A 26 -2.40 6.30 -17.19
N VAL A 27 -3.20 5.73 -18.10
CA VAL A 27 -2.99 5.78 -19.57
C VAL A 27 -2.85 7.22 -20.10
N ASP A 28 -3.54 8.17 -19.47
CA ASP A 28 -3.52 9.61 -19.73
C ASP A 28 -2.23 10.32 -19.26
N GLY A 29 -1.29 9.59 -18.64
CA GLY A 29 0.13 9.70 -19.00
C GLY A 29 0.86 11.00 -18.67
N TRP A 30 0.33 11.89 -17.81
CA TRP A 30 1.06 13.11 -17.40
C TRP A 30 2.41 12.78 -16.72
N TRP A 31 2.58 11.55 -16.21
CA TRP A 31 3.81 11.16 -15.50
C TRP A 31 5.06 11.02 -16.36
N PHE A 32 4.92 10.71 -17.65
CA PHE A 32 6.11 10.38 -18.45
C PHE A 32 6.74 11.57 -19.19
N GLY A 33 6.10 12.73 -19.19
CA GLY A 33 6.48 13.85 -20.04
C GLY A 33 6.49 13.48 -21.55
N ALA A 34 6.64 14.49 -22.40
CA ALA A 34 6.96 14.26 -23.81
C ALA A 34 8.48 14.01 -23.94
N GLY A 35 8.93 12.76 -24.09
CA GLY A 35 10.38 12.50 -24.21
C GLY A 35 10.79 11.03 -24.32
N ILE A 36 12.10 10.81 -24.55
CA ILE A 36 12.72 9.49 -24.74
C ILE A 36 12.59 8.59 -23.50
N THR A 37 12.61 9.17 -22.30
CA THR A 37 12.42 8.47 -21.01
C THR A 37 11.03 7.83 -20.89
N SER A 38 9.98 8.50 -21.37
CA SER A 38 8.62 7.95 -21.50
C SER A 38 8.59 6.67 -22.32
N ARG A 39 9.33 6.67 -23.42
CA ARG A 39 9.35 5.59 -24.40
C ARG A 39 10.08 4.36 -23.85
N ILE A 40 11.18 4.58 -23.12
CA ILE A 40 11.97 3.52 -22.48
C ILE A 40 11.16 2.86 -21.35
N MET A 41 10.54 3.65 -20.46
CA MET A 41 9.67 3.12 -19.40
C MET A 41 8.51 2.28 -19.96
N LYS A 42 7.84 2.72 -21.04
CA LYS A 42 6.78 1.95 -21.72
C LYS A 42 7.24 0.59 -22.26
N ILE A 43 8.53 0.43 -22.59
CA ILE A 43 9.09 -0.82 -23.11
C ILE A 43 9.37 -1.82 -21.96
N PHE A 44 9.77 -1.33 -20.79
CA PHE A 44 10.17 -2.17 -19.66
C PHE A 44 9.08 -2.37 -18.60
N SER A 45 8.01 -1.56 -18.60
CA SER A 45 6.86 -1.76 -17.72
C SER A 45 5.97 -2.92 -18.22
N PRO A 46 5.51 -3.81 -17.34
CA PRO A 46 4.56 -4.87 -17.72
C PRO A 46 3.27 -4.25 -18.26
N LYS A 47 2.82 -4.71 -19.45
CA LYS A 47 1.65 -4.16 -20.17
C LYS A 47 0.39 -4.03 -19.30
N VAL A 48 0.20 -4.91 -18.33
CA VAL A 48 -0.96 -4.92 -17.41
C VAL A 48 -1.02 -3.65 -16.55
N ALA A 49 0.12 -3.04 -16.23
CA ALA A 49 0.21 -1.81 -15.43
C ALA A 49 -0.06 -0.53 -16.24
N MET A 50 -0.29 -0.63 -17.56
CA MET A 50 -0.32 0.53 -18.48
C MET A 50 -1.69 0.76 -19.14
N HIS A 51 -2.74 0.03 -18.74
CA HIS A 51 -4.05 0.05 -19.43
C HIS A 51 -5.23 0.50 -18.56
N VAL A 52 -4.96 1.03 -17.37
CA VAL A 52 -6.00 1.56 -16.49
C VAL A 52 -5.91 3.08 -16.53
N TYR A 53 -7.01 3.77 -16.85
CA TYR A 53 -7.09 5.23 -16.73
C TYR A 53 -7.21 5.61 -15.25
N ASP A 54 -6.77 6.82 -14.88
CA ASP A 54 -7.04 7.30 -13.52
C ASP A 54 -8.56 7.39 -13.33
N PRO A 55 -9.15 6.66 -12.37
CA PRO A 55 -10.60 6.67 -12.16
C PRO A 55 -11.11 8.09 -11.91
N LYS A 56 -12.19 8.47 -12.59
CA LYS A 56 -12.84 9.79 -12.44
C LYS A 56 -14.07 9.74 -11.54
N THR A 57 -14.55 8.54 -11.23
CA THR A 57 -15.65 8.29 -10.30
C THR A 57 -15.28 7.21 -9.29
N ILE A 58 -15.99 7.18 -8.16
CA ILE A 58 -15.75 6.17 -7.12
C ILE A 58 -16.14 4.77 -7.60
N GLU A 59 -17.11 4.66 -8.50
CA GLU A 59 -17.53 3.41 -9.16
C GLU A 59 -16.41 2.85 -10.04
N GLU A 60 -15.74 3.70 -10.82
CA GLU A 60 -14.57 3.31 -11.62
C GLU A 60 -13.43 2.86 -10.70
N ARG A 61 -13.15 3.60 -9.62
CA ARG A 61 -12.10 3.25 -8.67
C ARG A 61 -12.38 1.92 -7.98
N ARG A 62 -13.64 1.66 -7.61
CA ARG A 62 -14.11 0.36 -7.09
C ARG A 62 -13.90 -0.76 -8.08
N ALA A 63 -14.22 -0.55 -9.36
CA ALA A 63 -14.04 -1.58 -10.39
C ALA A 63 -12.57 -1.97 -10.55
N VAL A 64 -11.66 -0.99 -10.59
CA VAL A 64 -10.23 -1.27 -10.70
C VAL A 64 -9.69 -1.92 -9.42
N ALA A 65 -10.07 -1.40 -8.24
CA ALA A 65 -9.67 -1.97 -6.96
C ALA A 65 -10.09 -3.44 -6.82
N GLY A 66 -11.30 -3.79 -7.29
CA GLY A 66 -11.78 -5.18 -7.34
C GLY A 66 -10.89 -6.08 -8.19
N ASN A 67 -10.55 -5.64 -9.40
CA ASN A 67 -9.63 -6.38 -10.28
C ASN A 67 -8.24 -6.57 -9.65
N CYS A 68 -7.73 -5.54 -8.95
CA CYS A 68 -6.46 -5.60 -8.24
C CYS A 68 -6.52 -6.60 -7.08
N GLN A 69 -7.58 -6.55 -6.27
CA GLN A 69 -7.79 -7.49 -5.16
C GLN A 69 -7.84 -8.94 -5.65
N ASP A 70 -8.58 -9.21 -6.72
CA ASP A 70 -8.70 -10.55 -7.33
C ASP A 70 -7.37 -11.05 -7.89
N THR A 71 -6.50 -10.14 -8.34
CA THR A 71 -5.17 -10.48 -8.85
C THR A 71 -4.19 -10.78 -7.70
N LEU A 72 -4.20 -9.96 -6.65
CA LEU A 72 -3.20 -10.00 -5.58
C LEU A 72 -3.53 -11.04 -4.49
N LYS A 73 -4.82 -11.34 -4.25
CA LYS A 73 -5.34 -12.40 -3.35
C LYS A 73 -4.63 -12.48 -1.99
N TYR A 74 -4.36 -11.35 -1.35
CA TYR A 74 -3.65 -11.35 -0.07
C TYR A 74 -4.46 -11.92 1.10
N GLY A 75 -5.78 -12.05 0.95
CA GLY A 75 -6.69 -12.43 2.05
C GLY A 75 -6.92 -11.28 3.05
N ILE A 76 -6.56 -10.06 2.67
CA ILE A 76 -6.70 -8.83 3.45
C ILE A 76 -7.85 -8.03 2.83
N SER A 77 -8.76 -7.52 3.66
CA SER A 77 -9.83 -6.62 3.19
C SER A 77 -9.23 -5.40 2.51
N THR A 78 -9.69 -5.13 1.28
CA THR A 78 -9.28 -3.94 0.53
C THR A 78 -10.37 -2.88 0.62
N TYR A 79 -9.98 -1.74 1.16
CA TYR A 79 -10.74 -0.51 1.17
C TYR A 79 -10.28 0.36 0.02
N ILE A 80 -11.05 1.41 -0.25
CA ILE A 80 -10.81 2.30 -1.38
C ILE A 80 -10.74 3.71 -0.82
N ASP A 81 -9.68 4.43 -1.17
CA ASP A 81 -9.55 5.85 -0.85
C ASP A 81 -10.64 6.62 -1.60
N GLU A 82 -11.24 7.60 -0.94
CA GLU A 82 -12.27 8.43 -1.56
C GLU A 82 -11.68 9.29 -2.68
N MET A 83 -12.54 9.80 -3.55
CA MET A 83 -12.10 10.51 -4.76
C MET A 83 -11.34 11.83 -4.47
N ASP A 84 -11.38 12.33 -3.25
CA ASP A 84 -10.58 13.46 -2.79
C ASP A 84 -9.11 13.09 -2.44
N ASP A 85 -8.76 11.81 -2.54
CA ASP A 85 -7.43 11.25 -2.24
C ASP A 85 -6.95 11.55 -0.80
N ALA A 86 -7.88 11.68 0.16
CA ALA A 86 -7.56 12.10 1.52
C ALA A 86 -6.54 11.17 2.22
N VAL A 87 -6.68 9.85 2.09
CA VAL A 87 -5.73 8.90 2.70
C VAL A 87 -4.38 8.97 2.01
N ASN A 88 -4.38 8.98 0.68
CA ASN A 88 -3.15 9.10 -0.11
C ASN A 88 -2.35 10.35 0.25
N GLN A 89 -3.02 11.49 0.41
CA GLN A 89 -2.38 12.76 0.80
C GLN A 89 -1.86 12.69 2.24
N ALA A 90 -2.69 12.24 3.19
CA ALA A 90 -2.30 12.17 4.61
C ALA A 90 -1.10 11.26 4.86
N TYR A 91 -0.97 10.18 4.09
CA TYR A 91 0.10 9.20 4.23
C TYR A 91 1.20 9.34 3.17
N ALA A 92 1.14 10.33 2.27
CA ALA A 92 2.06 10.43 1.13
C ALA A 92 2.32 9.06 0.47
N ALA A 93 1.22 8.33 0.22
CA ALA A 93 1.25 6.89 -0.03
C ALA A 93 1.55 6.54 -1.48
N TRP A 94 1.38 7.50 -2.40
CA TRP A 94 1.65 7.33 -3.81
C TRP A 94 3.15 7.07 -4.08
N PRO A 95 3.52 6.11 -4.96
CA PRO A 95 2.64 5.22 -5.72
C PRO A 95 2.16 3.99 -4.94
N THR A 96 2.88 3.59 -3.90
CA THR A 96 2.50 2.54 -2.96
C THR A 96 3.32 2.68 -1.68
N ARG A 97 2.75 2.33 -0.52
CA ARG A 97 3.45 2.48 0.76
C ARG A 97 2.95 1.51 1.83
N LEU A 98 3.84 1.21 2.78
CA LEU A 98 3.55 0.37 3.94
C LEU A 98 3.68 1.21 5.21
N TYR A 99 2.73 1.06 6.12
CA TYR A 99 2.72 1.72 7.42
C TYR A 99 2.42 0.72 8.53
N LEU A 100 2.94 0.99 9.73
CA LEU A 100 2.46 0.42 10.99
C LEU A 100 2.04 1.58 11.89
N VAL A 101 0.78 1.56 12.34
CA VAL A 101 0.23 2.52 13.28
C VAL A 101 0.07 1.83 14.63
N GLY A 102 0.58 2.45 15.69
CA GLY A 102 0.50 1.95 17.05
C GLY A 102 -0.87 2.17 17.69
N LEU A 103 -1.09 1.54 18.83
CA LEU A 103 -2.32 1.66 19.64
C LEU A 103 -2.58 3.10 20.12
N ASP A 104 -1.55 3.95 20.18
CA ASP A 104 -1.66 5.38 20.50
C ASP A 104 -1.93 6.26 19.26
N GLY A 105 -2.20 5.66 18.10
CA GLY A 105 -2.47 6.34 16.84
C GLY A 105 -1.24 6.90 16.15
N LYS A 106 -0.02 6.66 16.65
CA LYS A 106 1.21 7.16 16.04
C LYS A 106 1.80 6.18 15.03
N VAL A 107 2.48 6.72 14.03
CA VAL A 107 3.22 5.92 13.05
C VAL A 107 4.47 5.33 13.71
N VAL A 108 4.50 4.01 13.85
CA VAL A 108 5.64 3.24 14.37
C VAL A 108 6.61 2.89 13.25
N TYR A 109 6.09 2.65 12.05
CA TYR A 109 6.87 2.40 10.85
C TYR A 109 6.21 3.04 9.64
N HIS A 110 7.03 3.65 8.79
CA HIS A 110 6.64 4.06 7.45
C HIS A 110 7.70 3.56 6.46
N GLY A 111 7.26 2.96 5.36
CA GLY A 111 8.16 2.65 4.25
C GLY A 111 8.76 3.95 3.67
N GLY A 112 9.93 3.84 3.07
CA GLY A 112 10.50 4.87 2.20
C GLY A 112 9.71 5.04 0.90
N LEU A 113 10.35 5.63 -0.11
CA LEU A 113 9.70 5.91 -1.39
C LEU A 113 9.33 4.61 -2.13
N GLY A 114 8.04 4.43 -2.42
CA GLY A 114 7.56 3.36 -3.30
C GLY A 114 7.90 3.63 -4.77
N PRO A 115 8.04 2.59 -5.61
CA PRO A 115 7.97 1.17 -5.27
C PRO A 115 9.26 0.61 -4.63
N TYR A 116 10.34 1.38 -4.61
CA TYR A 116 11.68 0.91 -4.23
C TYR A 116 11.80 0.47 -2.77
N ASP A 117 11.01 1.03 -1.85
CA ASP A 117 11.01 0.62 -0.45
C ASP A 117 9.75 -0.13 0.00
N PHE A 118 9.01 -0.72 -0.94
CA PHE A 118 7.92 -1.63 -0.62
C PHE A 118 8.47 -3.00 -0.19
N HIS A 119 8.92 -3.10 1.06
CA HIS A 119 9.53 -4.32 1.61
C HIS A 119 8.69 -4.91 2.74
N PRO A 120 7.85 -5.92 2.49
CA PRO A 120 7.08 -6.59 3.53
C PRO A 120 7.95 -7.17 4.66
N TYR A 121 9.19 -7.56 4.36
CA TYR A 121 10.13 -7.99 5.40
C TYR A 121 10.41 -6.88 6.45
N LYS A 122 10.61 -5.62 6.02
CA LYS A 122 10.85 -4.49 6.93
C LYS A 122 9.63 -4.22 7.81
N LEU A 123 8.43 -4.27 7.23
CA LEU A 123 7.18 -4.18 7.98
C LEU A 123 7.05 -5.30 9.01
N GLY A 124 7.39 -6.54 8.64
CA GLY A 124 7.39 -7.69 9.56
C GLY A 124 8.31 -7.47 10.76
N ARG A 125 9.52 -6.94 10.54
CA ARG A 125 10.46 -6.60 11.62
C ARG A 125 9.89 -5.51 12.55
N ALA A 126 9.26 -4.49 11.98
CA ALA A 126 8.61 -3.44 12.78
C ALA A 126 7.46 -4.01 13.63
N ILE A 127 6.65 -4.92 13.09
CA ILE A 127 5.59 -5.61 13.85
C ILE A 127 6.19 -6.41 15.02
N GLU A 128 7.24 -7.20 14.76
CA GLU A 128 7.90 -8.00 15.81
C GLU A 128 8.43 -7.12 16.95
N GLN A 129 9.09 -6.01 16.60
CA GLN A 129 9.63 -5.07 17.58
C GLN A 129 8.53 -4.39 18.39
N TYR A 130 7.45 -3.96 17.72
CA TYR A 130 6.35 -3.26 18.38
C TYR A 130 5.58 -4.16 19.34
N LEU A 131 5.28 -5.40 18.95
CA LEU A 131 4.60 -6.37 19.82
C LEU A 131 5.45 -6.72 21.06
N ALA A 132 6.76 -6.91 20.87
CA ALA A 132 7.68 -7.15 22.00
C ALA A 132 7.72 -5.97 22.98
N GLN A 133 7.69 -4.74 22.46
CA GLN A 133 7.61 -3.53 23.29
C GLN A 133 6.33 -3.50 24.11
N ILE A 134 5.16 -3.72 23.50
CA ILE A 134 3.86 -3.75 24.20
C ILE A 134 3.86 -4.81 25.30
N GLU A 135 4.36 -6.02 25.00
CA GLU A 135 4.43 -7.09 25.99
C GLU A 135 5.31 -6.70 27.18
N SER A 136 6.44 -6.02 26.94
CA SER A 136 7.32 -5.54 28.00
C SER A 136 6.68 -4.45 28.86
N ASP A 137 5.93 -3.53 28.24
CA ASP A 137 5.26 -2.42 28.94
C ASP A 137 4.12 -2.93 29.82
N ASN A 138 3.32 -3.87 29.33
CA ASN A 138 2.24 -4.52 30.08
C ASN A 138 2.77 -5.33 31.28
N LYS A 139 3.97 -5.93 31.18
CA LYS A 139 4.60 -6.62 32.32
C LYS A 139 5.15 -5.63 33.36
N LYS A 140 5.52 -4.43 32.94
CA LYS A 140 6.11 -3.40 33.81
C LYS A 140 5.04 -2.57 34.54
N TYR A 141 3.87 -2.41 33.94
CA TYR A 141 2.74 -1.65 34.47
C TYR A 141 1.43 -2.45 34.30
N PRO A 142 1.18 -3.45 35.18
CA PRO A 142 0.01 -4.33 35.08
C PRO A 142 -1.31 -3.63 35.39
#